data_AF-A0A061N1K9-F1
#
_entry.id   AF-A0A061N1K9-F1
#
_cell.length_a   1.000
_cell.length_b   1.000
_cell.length_c   1.000
_cell.angle_alpha   90.00
_cell.angle_beta   90.00
_cell.angle_gamma   90.00
#
_symmetry.space_group_name_H-M   'P 1'
#
loop_
_entity.id
_entity.type
_entity.pdbx_description
1 polymer ?
#
loop_
_entity_poly.entity_id
_entity_poly.type
_entity_poly.pdbx_seq_one_letter_code
_entity_poly.pdbx_strand_id
1 'polypeptide(L)'
;MSNSRISTQENHVFVPKRLTKTIVISIVLLFIVSVLSLAFGSRFVTWNELITGLFYPEQDSYGASVVRERIPRTVFALFCGAALGVSGALMQAITRNPIADPSILGVNTGAALFVVSGLAFF
;
A
#
# COMPACT_ATOMS: atom_id res chain seq x y z
N MET A 1 8.02 1.01 56.03
CA MET A 1 8.80 1.16 54.78
C MET A 1 8.55 -0.08 53.93
N SER A 2 7.55 -0.17 53.04
CA SER A 2 7.27 0.59 51.80
C SER A 2 8.44 0.63 50.81
N ASN A 3 8.68 -0.46 50.06
CA ASN A 3 8.92 -0.43 48.62
C ASN A 3 9.13 -1.85 48.06
N SER A 4 8.35 -2.27 47.05
CA SER A 4 8.72 -3.30 46.05
C SER A 4 7.56 -3.83 45.19
N ARG A 5 6.35 -3.26 45.23
CA ARG A 5 5.28 -3.62 44.27
C ARG A 5 5.41 -2.84 42.96
N ILE A 6 6.55 -3.00 42.28
CA ILE A 6 6.57 -2.81 40.84
C ILE A 6 5.98 -4.10 40.28
N SER A 7 4.65 -4.19 40.33
CA SER A 7 3.93 -5.22 39.60
C SER A 7 4.21 -4.96 38.12
N THR A 8 5.09 -5.79 37.56
CA THR A 8 5.20 -6.06 36.13
C THR A 8 3.80 -6.43 35.66
N GLN A 9 2.98 -5.44 35.29
CA GLN A 9 1.77 -5.68 34.53
C GLN A 9 2.25 -6.19 33.17
N GLU A 10 2.26 -7.50 33.01
CA GLU A 10 2.28 -8.11 31.69
C GLU A 10 1.09 -7.53 30.93
N ASN A 11 1.39 -6.64 29.99
CA ASN A 11 0.43 -6.21 28.98
C ASN A 11 0.11 -7.44 28.13
N HIS A 12 -0.83 -8.27 28.59
CA HIS A 12 -1.44 -9.31 27.77
C HIS A 12 -2.21 -8.59 26.67
N VAL A 13 -1.52 -8.31 25.58
CA VAL A 13 -2.13 -7.82 24.35
C VAL A 13 -3.13 -8.89 23.93
N PHE A 14 -4.42 -8.63 24.17
CA PHE A 14 -5.51 -9.51 23.75
C PHE A 14 -5.59 -9.46 22.23
N VAL A 15 -4.73 -10.22 21.53
CA VAL A 15 -4.83 -10.44 20.08
C VAL A 15 -5.93 -11.46 19.83
N PRO A 16 -7.08 -11.08 19.23
CA PRO A 16 -8.11 -12.05 18.93
C PRO A 16 -7.58 -13.03 17.87
N LYS A 17 -7.78 -14.33 18.08
CA LYS A 17 -7.28 -15.41 17.18
C LYS A 17 -7.68 -15.25 15.70
N ARG A 18 -8.66 -14.40 15.42
CA ARG A 18 -9.17 -14.06 14.08
C ARG A 18 -8.27 -13.04 13.36
N LEU A 19 -7.60 -12.16 14.10
CA LEU A 19 -6.76 -11.08 13.58
C LEU A 19 -5.55 -11.62 12.83
N THR A 20 -4.85 -12.59 13.41
CA THR A 20 -3.70 -13.24 12.75
C THR A 20 -4.11 -13.87 11.43
N LYS A 21 -5.29 -14.52 11.37
CA LYS A 21 -5.81 -15.08 10.11
C LYS A 21 -6.11 -13.99 9.09
N THR A 22 -6.75 -12.89 9.49
CA THR A 22 -7.05 -11.77 8.60
C THR A 22 -5.78 -11.13 8.04
N ILE A 23 -4.75 -10.89 8.86
CA ILE A 23 -3.46 -10.33 8.42
C ILE A 23 -2.80 -11.25 7.39
N VAL A 24 -2.73 -12.56 7.68
CA VAL A 24 -2.13 -13.53 6.75
C VAL A 24 -2.88 -13.55 5.42
N ILE A 25 -4.21 -13.55 5.44
CA ILE A 25 -5.03 -13.51 4.22
C ILE A 25 -4.78 -12.22 3.43
N SER A 26 -4.74 -11.06 4.09
CA SER A 26 -4.46 -9.78 3.43
C SER A 26 -3.07 -9.72 2.80
N ILE A 27 -2.04 -10.27 3.45
CA ILE A 27 -0.67 -10.33 2.89
C ILE A 27 -0.64 -11.24 1.66
N VAL A 28 -1.28 -12.41 1.74
CA VAL A 28 -1.36 -13.35 0.62
C VAL A 28 -2.09 -12.72 -0.57
N LEU A 29 -3.22 -12.05 -0.32
CA LEU A 29 -3.96 -11.33 -1.36
C LEU A 29 -3.13 -10.20 -1.97
N LEU A 30 -2.43 -9.41 -1.17
CA LEU A 30 -1.57 -8.33 -1.65
C LEU A 30 -0.46 -8.87 -2.55
N PHE A 31 0.16 -9.99 -2.15
CA PHE A 31 1.18 -10.65 -2.98
C PHE A 31 0.60 -11.13 -4.31
N ILE A 32 -0.56 -11.81 -4.28
CA ILE A 32 -1.25 -12.27 -5.49
C ILE A 32 -1.57 -11.10 -6.42
N VAL A 33 -2.19 -10.04 -5.91
CA VAL A 33 -2.56 -8.87 -6.72
C VAL A 33 -1.33 -8.15 -7.26
N SER A 34 -0.21 -8.10 -6.52
CA SER A 34 1.04 -7.51 -7.00
C SER A 34 1.62 -8.31 -8.17
N VAL A 35 1.61 -9.64 -8.07
CA VAL A 35 2.05 -10.53 -9.17
C VAL A 35 1.11 -10.41 -10.37
N LEU A 36 -0.21 -10.37 -10.16
CA LEU A 36 -1.18 -10.12 -11.23
C LEU A 36 -0.99 -8.74 -11.87
N SER A 37 -0.70 -7.69 -11.10
CA SER A 37 -0.44 -6.34 -11.63
C SER A 37 0.77 -6.29 -12.55
N LEU A 38 1.77 -7.16 -12.32
CA LEU A 38 2.94 -7.28 -13.19
C LEU A 38 2.62 -8.14 -14.42
N ALA A 39 1.88 -9.24 -14.23
CA ALA A 39 1.52 -10.19 -15.28
C ALA A 39 0.46 -9.66 -16.27
N PHE A 40 -0.55 -8.92 -15.79
CA PHE A 40 -1.63 -8.36 -16.59
C PHE A 40 -1.31 -6.93 -17.03
N GLY A 41 -1.15 -6.72 -18.34
CA GLY A 41 -1.05 -5.41 -18.99
C GLY A 41 -1.25 -5.54 -20.50
N SER A 42 -0.71 -4.63 -21.32
CA SER A 42 -1.05 -4.55 -22.77
C SER A 42 -0.81 -5.84 -23.58
N ARG A 43 0.05 -6.75 -23.09
CA ARG A 43 0.18 -8.15 -23.51
C ARG A 43 0.45 -9.03 -22.30
N PHE A 44 0.01 -10.29 -22.36
CA PHE A 44 0.44 -11.35 -21.44
C PHE A 44 1.95 -11.54 -21.59
N VAL A 45 2.69 -11.22 -20.54
CA VAL A 45 4.15 -11.37 -20.49
C VAL A 45 4.45 -12.79 -20.03
N THR A 46 5.31 -13.49 -20.76
CA THR A 46 5.67 -14.88 -20.42
C THR A 46 6.54 -14.88 -19.15
N TRP A 47 6.50 -15.93 -18.32
CA TRP A 47 7.33 -16.03 -17.09
C TRP A 47 8.82 -15.73 -17.34
N ASN A 48 9.35 -16.11 -18.49
CA ASN A 48 10.74 -15.83 -18.88
C ASN A 48 11.01 -14.34 -19.15
N GLU A 49 10.04 -13.59 -19.70
CA GLU A 49 10.16 -12.16 -19.95
C GLU A 49 10.03 -11.34 -18.65
N LEU A 50 9.24 -11.82 -17.67
CA LEU A 50 9.16 -11.23 -16.33
C LEU A 50 10.51 -11.31 -15.59
N ILE A 51 11.14 -12.49 -15.59
CA ILE A 51 12.45 -12.70 -14.94
C ILE A 51 13.54 -11.92 -15.67
N THR A 52 13.50 -11.92 -17.01
CA THR A 52 14.43 -11.13 -17.84
C THR A 52 14.28 -9.64 -17.58
N GLY A 53 13.07 -9.08 -17.59
CA GLY A 53 12.85 -7.66 -17.34
C GLY A 53 13.19 -7.21 -15.92
N LEU A 54 13.21 -8.13 -14.95
CA LEU A 54 13.54 -7.83 -13.55
C LEU A 54 15.03 -8.00 -13.22
N PHE A 55 15.72 -8.98 -13.83
CA PHE A 55 17.11 -9.34 -13.50
C PHE A 55 18.14 -9.09 -14.61
N TYR A 56 17.72 -9.01 -15.87
CA TYR A 56 18.61 -8.86 -17.04
C TYR A 56 18.16 -7.69 -17.94
N PRO A 57 18.52 -6.45 -17.58
CA PRO A 57 18.08 -5.23 -18.27
C PRO A 57 18.72 -4.98 -19.65
N GLU A 58 19.66 -5.83 -20.10
CA GLU A 58 20.46 -5.63 -21.31
C GLU A 58 19.93 -6.34 -22.56
N GLN A 59 18.85 -7.12 -22.44
CA GLN A 59 18.30 -7.91 -23.55
C GLN A 59 17.20 -7.11 -24.25
N ASP A 60 17.44 -6.69 -25.49
CA ASP A 60 16.51 -5.92 -26.35
C ASP A 60 15.24 -6.71 -26.72
N SER A 61 14.38 -6.93 -25.73
CA SER A 61 13.00 -7.36 -25.95
C SER A 61 12.07 -6.25 -25.52
N TYR A 62 11.20 -5.79 -26.43
CA TYR A 62 10.15 -4.80 -26.15
C TYR A 62 9.30 -5.18 -24.92
N GLY A 63 9.16 -6.49 -24.61
CA GLY A 63 8.48 -6.97 -23.41
C GLY A 63 9.14 -6.53 -22.10
N ALA A 64 10.48 -6.45 -22.06
CA ALA A 64 11.23 -6.03 -20.88
C ALA A 64 11.04 -4.53 -20.57
N SER A 65 11.01 -3.68 -21.60
CA SER A 65 10.73 -2.24 -21.45
C SER A 65 9.33 -1.98 -20.88
N VAL A 66 8.32 -2.74 -21.34
CA VAL A 66 6.94 -2.63 -20.82
C VAL A 66 6.85 -3.06 -19.36
N VAL A 67 7.56 -4.13 -18.95
CA VAL A 67 7.62 -4.53 -17.54
C VAL A 67 8.28 -3.44 -16.69
N ARG A 68 9.31 -2.78 -17.22
CA ARG A 68 10.04 -1.72 -16.52
C ARG A 68 9.18 -0.48 -16.22
N GLU A 69 8.21 -0.14 -17.07
CA GLU A 69 7.23 0.92 -16.79
C GLU A 69 6.15 0.50 -15.77
N ARG A 70 5.85 -0.80 -15.67
CA ARG A 70 4.86 -1.32 -14.72
C ARG A 70 5.39 -1.34 -13.28
N ILE A 71 6.66 -1.66 -13.08
CA ILE A 71 7.31 -1.69 -11.76
C ILE A 71 7.07 -0.39 -10.96
N PRO A 72 7.44 0.81 -11.46
CA PRO A 72 7.23 2.04 -10.71
C PRO A 72 5.74 2.27 -10.42
N ARG A 73 4.85 1.96 -11.35
CA ARG A 73 3.39 2.07 -11.14
C ARG A 73 2.89 1.18 -10.01
N THR A 74 3.31 -0.09 -9.97
CA THR A 74 2.94 -1.02 -8.89
C THR A 74 3.49 -0.56 -7.54
N VAL A 75 4.74 -0.06 -7.52
CA VAL A 75 5.35 0.51 -6.32
C VAL A 75 4.56 1.73 -5.82
N PHE A 76 4.23 2.68 -6.70
CA PHE A 76 3.39 3.83 -6.35
C PHE A 76 2.02 3.41 -5.84
N ALA A 77 1.37 2.42 -6.46
CA ALA A 77 0.08 1.92 -6.02
C ALA A 77 0.13 1.32 -4.60
N LEU A 78 1.20 0.58 -4.27
CA LEU A 78 1.42 0.05 -2.93
C LEU A 78 1.62 1.17 -1.89
N PHE A 79 2.44 2.17 -2.20
CA PHE A 79 2.66 3.32 -1.31
C PHE A 79 1.38 4.14 -1.11
N CYS A 80 0.65 4.45 -2.17
CA CYS A 80 -0.62 5.15 -2.09
C CYS A 80 -1.65 4.35 -1.28
N GLY A 81 -1.78 3.04 -1.52
CA GLY A 81 -2.68 2.18 -0.75
C GLY A 81 -2.34 2.13 0.74
N ALA A 82 -1.06 2.01 1.08
CA ALA A 82 -0.59 2.04 2.46
C ALA A 82 -0.88 3.40 3.12
N ALA A 83 -0.58 4.50 2.45
CA ALA A 83 -0.85 5.84 2.95
C ALA A 83 -2.35 6.09 3.18
N LEU A 84 -3.21 5.65 2.25
CA LEU A 84 -4.67 5.75 2.38
C LEU A 84 -5.18 4.89 3.55
N GLY A 85 -4.67 3.66 3.70
CA GLY A 85 -5.03 2.79 4.82
C GLY A 85 -4.66 3.38 6.18
N VAL A 86 -3.44 3.94 6.30
CA VAL A 86 -2.98 4.64 7.52
C VAL A 86 -3.82 5.88 7.79
N SER A 87 -4.10 6.69 6.76
CA SER A 87 -4.93 7.89 6.88
C SER A 87 -6.35 7.57 7.37
N GLY A 88 -6.98 6.53 6.81
CA GLY A 88 -8.30 6.06 7.23
C GLY A 88 -8.30 5.54 8.68
N ALA A 89 -7.31 4.73 9.05
CA ALA A 89 -7.18 4.22 10.42
C ALA A 89 -6.97 5.36 11.43
N LEU A 90 -6.13 6.34 11.10
CA LEU A 90 -5.87 7.51 11.93
C LEU A 90 -7.13 8.38 12.09
N MET A 91 -7.86 8.61 11.01
CA MET A 91 -9.12 9.37 11.04
C MET A 91 -10.18 8.69 11.92
N GLN A 92 -10.34 7.36 11.76
CA GLN A 92 -11.23 6.57 12.59
C GLN A 92 -10.83 6.60 14.07
N ALA A 93 -9.52 6.59 14.38
CA ALA A 93 -8.99 6.66 15.74
C ALA A 93 -9.18 8.03 16.40
N ILE A 94 -8.90 9.13 15.69
CA ILE A 94 -9.03 10.51 16.21
C ILE A 94 -10.50 10.85 16.45
N THR A 95 -11.37 10.56 15.48
CA THR A 95 -12.80 10.87 15.56
C THR A 95 -13.55 9.88 16.47
N ARG A 96 -12.90 8.75 16.83
CA ARG A 96 -13.54 7.62 17.51
C ARG A 96 -14.83 7.18 16.81
N ASN A 97 -14.84 7.29 15.48
CA ASN A 97 -16.00 7.03 14.64
C ASN A 97 -15.59 6.14 13.46
N PRO A 98 -16.06 4.88 13.39
CA PRO A 98 -15.65 3.91 12.37
C PRO A 98 -16.13 4.25 10.95
N ILE A 99 -17.02 5.23 10.78
CA ILE A 99 -17.47 5.73 9.46
C ILE A 99 -16.79 7.04 9.04
N ALA A 100 -15.83 7.55 9.83
CA ALA A 100 -15.12 8.77 9.50
C ALA A 100 -14.16 8.54 8.32
N ASP A 101 -14.29 9.38 7.29
CA ASP A 101 -13.48 9.31 6.08
C ASP A 101 -12.50 10.51 6.02
N PRO A 102 -11.20 10.27 5.73
CA PRO A 102 -10.19 11.32 5.72
C PRO A 102 -10.41 12.39 4.62
N SER A 103 -11.20 12.11 3.58
CA SER A 103 -11.49 13.08 2.51
C SER A 103 -12.28 14.31 2.99
N ILE A 104 -13.00 14.20 4.11
CA ILE A 104 -13.84 15.28 4.67
C ILE A 104 -13.01 16.45 5.23
N LEU A 105 -11.71 16.26 5.51
CA LEU A 105 -10.82 17.33 5.98
C LEU A 105 -10.36 18.32 4.89
N GLY A 106 -10.85 18.19 3.65
CA GLY A 106 -10.53 19.12 2.55
C GLY A 106 -9.19 18.88 1.86
N VAL A 107 -8.46 17.81 2.22
CA VAL A 107 -7.17 17.44 1.60
C VAL A 107 -7.33 17.17 0.10
N ASN A 108 -8.41 16.51 -0.32
CA ASN A 108 -8.69 16.24 -1.73
C ASN A 108 -8.94 17.53 -2.53
N THR A 109 -9.70 18.46 -1.96
CA THR A 109 -9.99 19.76 -2.59
C THR A 109 -8.73 20.61 -2.73
N GLY A 110 -7.86 20.62 -1.71
CA GLY A 110 -6.56 21.30 -1.77
C GLY A 110 -5.63 20.71 -2.83
N ALA A 111 -5.54 19.38 -2.90
CA ALA A 111 -4.73 18.70 -3.92
C ALA A 111 -5.22 19.02 -5.35
N ALA A 112 -6.54 19.00 -5.58
CA ALA A 112 -7.12 19.34 -6.87
C ALA A 112 -6.82 20.78 -7.30
N LEU A 113 -6.89 21.74 -6.36
CA LEU A 113 -6.52 23.14 -6.62
C LEU A 113 -5.07 23.24 -7.09
N PHE A 114 -4.12 22.61 -6.39
CA PHE A 114 -2.71 22.61 -6.78
C PHE A 114 -2.47 21.97 -8.16
N VAL A 115 -3.14 20.85 -8.47
CA VAL A 115 -3.03 20.21 -9.79
C VAL A 115 -3.50 21.16 -10.88
N VAL A 116 -4.66 21.80 -10.71
CA VAL A 116 -5.21 22.75 -11.70
C VAL A 116 -4.32 23.99 -11.82
N SER A 117 -3.82 24.54 -10.70
CA SER A 117 -2.87 25.65 -10.75
C SER A 117 -1.57 25.28 -11.47
N GLY A 118 -1.02 24.09 -11.22
CA GLY A 118 0.15 23.60 -11.94
C GLY A 118 -0.10 23.55 -13.45
N LEU A 119 -1.23 22.98 -13.88
CA LEU A 119 -1.61 22.89 -15.29
C LEU A 119 -1.96 24.23 -15.95
N ALA A 120 -2.45 25.19 -15.18
CA ALA A 120 -2.89 26.48 -15.72
C ALA A 120 -1.75 27.49 -15.89
N PHE A 121 -0.70 27.40 -15.06
CA PHE A 121 0.39 28.37 -15.02
C PHE A 121 1.73 27.83 -15.55
N PHE A 122 1.87 26.52 -15.76
CA PHE A 122 3.07 25.87 -16.33
C PHE A 122 2.68 24.96 -17.51
#